data_AF-J9FAU0-F1
#
_entry.id   AF-J9FAU0-F1
#
_cell.length_a   1.000
_cell.length_b   1.000
_cell.length_c   1.000
_cell.angle_alpha   90.00
_cell.angle_beta   90.00
_cell.angle_gamma   90.00
#
_symmetry.space_group_name_H-M   'P 1'
#
loop_
_entity.id
_entity.type
_entity.pdbx_description
1 polymer ?
#
loop_
_entity_poly.entity_id
_entity_poly.type
_entity_poly.pdbx_seq_one_letter_code
_entity_poly.pdbx_strand_id
1 'polypeptide(L)'
;MEESEAEAVLENLSLDDKTKQVLDNMTEWENLGQSIITGKRTMVELDERRQKCREALRQLHKAKNSANKKSKNWVCFGSTTFLKVTTDQAKQMIEDDMKVIGTTLEEARESIKNQVNKLKKMEDCKNLEDLGFCLDPINSTVVIQSRQERTGNILRVDILSFTQFHNILSFTQGAT
;
A
#
# COMPACT_ATOMS: atom_id res chain seq x y z
N MET A 1 17.77 -22.78 -56.23
CA MET A 1 16.55 -21.96 -56.04
C MET A 1 15.86 -22.32 -54.72
N GLU A 2 15.88 -23.60 -54.30
CA GLU A 2 15.28 -24.06 -53.03
C GLU A 2 15.92 -23.47 -51.75
N GLU A 3 17.21 -23.16 -51.75
CA GLU A 3 17.91 -22.66 -50.54
C GLU A 3 17.43 -21.25 -50.11
N SER A 4 17.06 -20.41 -51.08
CA SER A 4 16.48 -19.08 -50.83
C SER A 4 15.07 -19.14 -50.24
N GLU A 5 14.30 -20.18 -50.57
CA GLU A 5 12.95 -20.37 -50.02
C GLU A 5 13.01 -20.83 -48.57
N ALA A 6 14.00 -21.67 -48.22
CA ALA A 6 14.22 -22.13 -46.85
C ALA A 6 14.61 -20.98 -45.90
N GLU A 7 15.49 -20.07 -46.32
CA GLU A 7 15.87 -18.89 -45.53
C GLU A 7 14.69 -17.95 -45.28
N ALA A 8 13.87 -17.71 -46.31
CA ALA A 8 12.66 -16.88 -46.18
C ALA A 8 11.61 -17.52 -45.25
N VAL A 9 11.44 -18.84 -45.29
CA VAL A 9 10.55 -19.55 -44.34
C VAL A 9 11.10 -19.46 -42.91
N LEU A 10 12.41 -19.57 -42.72
CA LEU A 10 13.05 -19.48 -41.41
C LEU A 10 12.97 -18.06 -40.82
N GLU A 11 13.12 -17.03 -41.65
CA GLU A 11 12.93 -15.63 -41.27
C GLU A 11 11.47 -15.34 -40.90
N ASN A 12 10.50 -15.84 -41.68
CA ASN A 12 9.07 -15.70 -41.36
C ASN A 12 8.69 -16.44 -40.05
N LEU A 13 9.24 -17.63 -39.82
CA LEU A 13 9.09 -18.35 -38.55
C LEU A 13 9.72 -17.57 -37.38
N SER A 14 10.91 -16.98 -37.58
CA SER A 14 11.56 -16.14 -36.57
C SER A 14 10.78 -14.86 -36.26
N LEU A 15 10.15 -14.25 -37.27
CA LEU A 15 9.25 -13.12 -37.10
C LEU A 15 7.99 -13.52 -36.32
N ASP A 16 7.42 -14.70 -36.59
CA ASP A 16 6.28 -15.24 -35.85
C ASP A 16 6.63 -15.49 -34.37
N ASP A 17 7.78 -16.10 -34.09
CA ASP A 17 8.25 -16.34 -32.71
C ASP A 17 8.51 -15.04 -31.95
N LYS A 18 9.16 -14.05 -32.57
CA LYS A 18 9.37 -12.72 -31.97
C LYS A 18 8.03 -12.00 -31.74
N THR A 19 7.10 -12.10 -32.68
CA THR A 19 5.77 -11.48 -32.57
C THR A 19 4.98 -12.10 -31.42
N LYS A 20 5.01 -13.44 -31.27
CA LYS A 20 4.43 -14.14 -30.13
C LYS A 20 5.02 -13.67 -28.81
N GLN A 21 6.34 -13.57 -28.72
CA GLN A 21 7.01 -13.08 -27.52
C GLN A 21 6.58 -11.66 -27.14
N VAL A 22 6.46 -10.76 -28.12
CA VAL A 22 5.99 -9.39 -27.88
C VAL A 22 4.53 -9.37 -27.41
N LEU A 23 3.65 -10.19 -28.02
CA LEU A 23 2.25 -10.30 -27.61
C LEU A 23 2.10 -10.88 -26.19
N ASP A 24 2.90 -11.88 -25.84
CA ASP A 24 2.92 -12.46 -24.49
C ASP A 24 3.35 -11.42 -23.45
N ASN A 25 4.42 -10.67 -23.75
CA ASN A 25 4.88 -9.57 -22.90
C ASN A 25 3.81 -8.48 -22.73
N MET A 26 3.17 -8.06 -23.83
CA MET A 26 2.11 -7.06 -23.80
C MET A 26 0.89 -7.52 -23.00
N THR A 27 0.53 -8.81 -23.13
CA THR A 27 -0.55 -9.43 -22.34
C THR A 27 -0.21 -9.45 -20.85
N GLU A 28 1.03 -9.76 -20.49
CA GLU A 28 1.49 -9.73 -19.10
C GLU A 28 1.46 -8.31 -18.53
N TRP A 29 1.91 -7.31 -19.30
CA TRP A 29 1.86 -5.90 -18.93
C TRP A 29 0.42 -5.42 -18.70
N GLU A 30 -0.49 -5.74 -19.61
CA GLU A 30 -1.90 -5.36 -19.51
C GLU A 30 -2.57 -5.99 -18.28
N ASN A 31 -2.36 -7.29 -18.06
CA ASN A 31 -2.88 -7.99 -16.89
C ASN A 31 -2.38 -7.39 -15.58
N LEU A 32 -1.09 -7.02 -15.53
CA LEU A 32 -0.50 -6.42 -14.34
C LEU A 32 -1.00 -4.99 -14.11
N GLY A 33 -1.08 -4.18 -15.17
CA GLY A 33 -1.65 -2.84 -15.13
C GLY A 33 -3.10 -2.85 -14.66
N GLN A 34 -3.92 -3.76 -15.18
CA GLN A 34 -5.31 -3.93 -14.78
C GLN A 34 -5.44 -4.36 -13.31
N SER A 35 -4.55 -5.24 -12.84
CA SER A 35 -4.51 -5.66 -11.43
C SER A 35 -4.19 -4.48 -10.50
N ILE A 36 -3.21 -3.64 -10.87
CA ILE A 36 -2.84 -2.44 -10.10
C ILE A 36 -4.00 -1.43 -10.05
N ILE A 37 -4.66 -1.18 -11.18
CA ILE A 37 -5.81 -0.27 -11.27
C ILE A 37 -6.96 -0.78 -10.38
N THR A 38 -7.23 -2.09 -10.46
CA THR A 38 -8.28 -2.73 -9.65
C THR A 38 -7.93 -2.67 -8.17
N GLY A 39 -6.70 -2.98 -7.79
CA GLY A 39 -6.22 -2.86 -6.41
C GLY A 39 -6.33 -1.43 -5.86
N LYS A 40 -5.99 -0.42 -6.68
CA LYS A 40 -6.16 0.98 -6.28
C LYS A 40 -7.63 1.33 -6.02
N ARG A 41 -8.54 0.82 -6.84
CA ARG A 41 -9.99 1.01 -6.67
C ARG A 41 -10.48 0.34 -5.38
N THR A 42 -10.06 -0.89 -5.09
CA THR A 42 -10.44 -1.59 -3.86
C THR A 42 -9.92 -0.86 -2.62
N MET A 43 -8.70 -0.29 -2.65
CA MET A 43 -8.19 0.55 -1.56
C MET A 43 -9.08 1.77 -1.28
N VAL A 44 -9.58 2.43 -2.33
CA VAL A 44 -10.48 3.59 -2.17
C VAL A 44 -11.81 3.16 -1.55
N GLU A 45 -12.40 2.07 -2.04
CA GLU A 45 -13.66 1.53 -1.51
C GLU A 45 -13.53 1.12 -0.03
N LEU A 46 -12.42 0.47 0.33
CA LEU A 46 -12.11 0.12 1.72
C LEU A 46 -11.95 1.36 2.59
N ASP A 47 -11.30 2.43 2.11
CA ASP A 47 -11.20 3.67 2.88
C ASP A 47 -12.56 4.36 3.07
N GLU A 48 -13.40 4.39 2.04
CA GLU A 48 -14.77 4.90 2.14
C GLU A 48 -15.58 4.11 3.18
N ARG A 49 -15.47 2.77 3.18
CA ARG A 49 -16.12 1.93 4.20
C ARG A 49 -15.58 2.25 5.59
N ARG A 50 -14.25 2.41 5.74
CA ARG A 50 -13.60 2.80 6.99
C ARG A 50 -14.12 4.16 7.50
N GLN A 51 -14.32 5.13 6.60
CA GLN A 51 -14.89 6.42 6.94
C GLN A 51 -16.32 6.30 7.47
N LYS A 52 -17.17 5.51 6.79
CA LYS A 52 -18.55 5.24 7.23
C LYS A 52 -18.59 4.59 8.62
N CYS A 53 -17.69 3.64 8.90
CA CYS A 53 -17.55 3.06 10.23
C CYS A 53 -17.17 4.12 11.29
N ARG A 54 -16.22 5.02 10.99
CA ARG A 54 -15.85 6.13 11.88
C ARG A 54 -17.02 7.07 12.16
N GLU A 55 -17.82 7.39 11.14
CA GLU A 55 -19.02 8.20 11.28
C GLU A 55 -20.09 7.51 12.14
N ALA A 56 -20.33 6.22 11.91
CA ALA A 56 -21.26 5.41 12.69
C ALA A 56 -20.85 5.35 14.18
N LEU A 57 -19.57 5.12 14.48
CA LEU A 57 -19.06 5.19 15.86
C LEU A 57 -19.30 6.56 16.48
N ARG A 58 -18.96 7.65 15.77
CA ARG A 58 -19.20 9.02 16.25
C ARG A 58 -20.67 9.25 16.61
N GLN A 59 -21.61 8.72 15.81
CA GLN A 59 -23.04 8.81 16.10
C GLN A 59 -23.44 8.01 17.35
N LEU A 60 -22.95 6.77 17.50
CA LEU A 60 -23.22 5.94 18.69
C LEU A 60 -22.63 6.55 19.97
N HIS A 61 -21.49 7.25 19.88
CA HIS A 61 -20.92 7.99 21.01
C HIS A 61 -21.79 9.17 21.43
N LYS A 62 -22.33 9.95 20.47
CA LYS A 62 -23.28 11.03 20.77
C LYS A 62 -24.56 10.52 21.41
N ALA A 63 -25.10 9.40 20.94
CA ALA A 63 -26.33 8.81 21.46
C ALA A 63 -26.19 8.31 22.92
N LYS A 64 -25.01 7.78 23.30
CA LYS A 64 -24.75 7.29 24.66
C LYS A 64 -24.80 8.40 25.72
N ASN A 65 -24.49 9.63 25.34
CA ASN A 65 -24.56 10.79 26.24
C ASN A 65 -26.02 11.21 26.51
N SER A 66 -26.98 10.72 25.71
CA SER A 66 -28.41 10.98 25.88
C SER A 66 -29.08 9.82 26.64
N ALA A 67 -28.92 9.86 27.97
CA ALA A 67 -29.86 9.37 28.99
C ALA A 67 -30.32 7.90 29.08
N ASN A 68 -29.89 6.93 28.25
CA ASN A 68 -30.31 5.52 28.46
C ASN A 68 -29.24 4.46 28.10
N LYS A 69 -28.67 3.81 29.14
CA LYS A 69 -27.70 2.70 29.01
C LYS A 69 -28.25 1.47 28.27
N LYS A 70 -29.58 1.37 28.10
CA LYS A 70 -30.27 0.26 27.41
C LYS A 70 -30.74 0.60 25.99
N SER A 71 -30.21 1.66 25.37
CA SER A 71 -30.55 1.99 23.98
C SER A 71 -30.19 0.83 23.04
N LYS A 72 -31.16 0.46 22.19
CA LYS A 72 -31.00 -0.54 21.13
C LYS A 72 -30.92 0.21 19.80
N ASN A 73 -29.97 -0.16 18.95
CA ASN A 73 -29.78 0.40 17.63
C ASN A 73 -30.05 -0.66 16.57
N TRP A 74 -30.45 -0.21 15.39
CA TRP A 74 -30.56 -1.06 14.21
C TRP A 74 -29.22 -1.06 13.48
N VAL A 75 -28.71 -2.24 13.19
CA VAL A 75 -27.53 -2.45 12.35
C VAL A 75 -27.97 -3.16 11.08
N CYS A 76 -27.47 -2.68 9.93
CA CYS A 76 -27.73 -3.26 8.62
C CYS A 76 -26.59 -4.21 8.24
N PHE A 77 -26.95 -5.40 7.77
CA PHE A 77 -26.05 -6.37 7.16
C PHE A 77 -26.45 -6.58 5.70
N GLY A 78 -25.61 -6.10 4.78
CA GLY A 78 -25.94 -6.08 3.36
C GLY A 78 -27.11 -5.15 3.06
N SER A 79 -27.95 -5.51 2.08
CA SER A 79 -29.06 -4.67 1.61
C SER A 79 -30.41 -5.03 2.25
N THR A 80 -30.54 -6.20 2.89
CA THR A 80 -31.85 -6.77 3.26
C THR A 80 -32.00 -7.12 4.74
N THR A 81 -30.91 -7.25 5.49
CA THR A 81 -30.95 -7.74 6.86
C THR A 81 -30.73 -6.61 7.85
N PHE A 82 -31.69 -6.40 8.75
CA PHE A 82 -31.58 -5.42 9.83
C PHE A 82 -31.69 -6.14 11.18
N LEU A 83 -30.67 -5.99 12.03
CA LEU A 83 -30.65 -6.58 13.37
C LEU A 83 -30.72 -5.48 14.42
N LYS A 84 -31.58 -5.69 15.42
CA LYS A 84 -31.69 -4.80 16.57
C LYS A 84 -30.75 -5.29 17.68
N VAL A 85 -29.67 -4.55 17.90
CA VAL A 85 -28.61 -4.90 18.87
C VAL A 85 -28.48 -3.82 19.94
N THR A 86 -27.83 -4.14 21.04
CA THR A 86 -27.49 -3.13 22.06
C THR A 86 -26.45 -2.15 21.52
N THR A 87 -26.38 -0.94 22.08
CA THR A 87 -25.35 0.05 21.69
C THR A 87 -23.92 -0.49 21.82
N ASP A 88 -23.62 -1.22 22.89
CA ASP A 88 -22.27 -1.75 23.09
C ASP A 88 -21.95 -2.86 22.06
N GLN A 89 -22.92 -3.71 21.69
CA GLN A 89 -22.75 -4.68 20.60
C GLN A 89 -22.55 -3.99 19.25
N ALA A 90 -23.33 -2.94 18.94
CA ALA A 90 -23.16 -2.20 17.69
C ALA A 90 -21.76 -1.58 17.58
N LYS A 91 -21.21 -1.07 18.69
CA LYS A 91 -19.85 -0.53 18.72
C LYS A 91 -18.81 -1.61 18.46
N GLN A 92 -18.91 -2.73 19.17
CA GLN A 92 -17.98 -3.85 19.00
C GLN A 92 -17.96 -4.32 17.54
N MET A 93 -19.14 -4.48 16.93
CA MET A 93 -19.24 -4.89 15.53
C MET A 93 -18.59 -3.89 14.56
N ILE A 94 -18.79 -2.58 14.77
CA ILE A 94 -18.17 -1.56 13.92
C ILE A 94 -16.65 -1.51 14.12
N GLU A 95 -16.17 -1.69 15.36
CA GLU A 95 -14.73 -1.75 15.68
C GLU A 95 -14.06 -2.97 15.04
N ASP A 96 -14.73 -4.12 15.04
CA ASP A 96 -14.22 -5.32 14.38
C ASP A 96 -14.21 -5.18 12.86
N ASP A 97 -15.26 -4.59 12.27
CA ASP A 97 -15.28 -4.20 10.85
C ASP A 97 -14.11 -3.27 10.52
N MET A 98 -13.80 -2.28 11.36
CA MET A 98 -12.67 -1.37 11.16
C MET A 98 -11.32 -2.08 11.20
N LYS A 99 -11.15 -3.10 12.07
CA LYS A 99 -9.92 -3.91 12.13
C LYS A 99 -9.73 -4.70 10.84
N VAL A 100 -10.78 -5.39 10.39
CA VAL A 100 -10.75 -6.18 9.14
C VAL A 100 -10.45 -5.28 7.94
N ILE A 101 -11.11 -4.13 7.84
CA ILE A 101 -10.82 -3.16 6.77
C ILE A 101 -9.35 -2.69 6.87
N GLY A 102 -8.83 -2.47 8.07
CA GLY A 102 -7.45 -2.06 8.29
C GLY A 102 -6.43 -3.10 7.80
N THR A 103 -6.64 -4.37 8.13
CA THR A 103 -5.76 -5.47 7.68
C THR A 103 -5.82 -5.64 6.17
N THR A 104 -7.03 -5.66 5.59
CA THR A 104 -7.20 -5.80 4.14
C THR A 104 -6.63 -4.60 3.37
N LEU A 105 -6.68 -3.39 3.93
CA LEU A 105 -6.06 -2.21 3.33
C LEU A 105 -4.54 -2.32 3.27
N GLU A 106 -3.91 -2.89 4.31
CA GLU A 106 -2.45 -3.12 4.32
C GLU A 106 -2.05 -4.20 3.33
N GLU A 107 -2.78 -5.32 3.30
CA GLU A 107 -2.58 -6.40 2.33
C GLU A 107 -2.73 -5.91 0.90
N ALA A 108 -3.75 -5.09 0.62
CA ALA A 108 -3.95 -4.47 -0.70
C ALA A 108 -2.81 -3.53 -1.07
N ARG A 109 -2.33 -2.72 -0.11
CA ARG A 109 -1.19 -1.81 -0.35
C ARG A 109 0.07 -2.58 -0.69
N GLU A 110 0.37 -3.64 0.06
CA GLU A 110 1.56 -4.46 -0.16
C GLU A 110 1.47 -5.23 -1.49
N SER A 111 0.30 -5.79 -1.80
CA SER A 111 0.03 -6.42 -3.09
C SER A 111 0.27 -5.45 -4.26
N ILE A 112 -0.23 -4.22 -4.18
CA ILE A 112 -0.03 -3.21 -5.22
C ILE A 112 1.45 -2.82 -5.33
N LYS A 113 2.18 -2.63 -4.23
CA LYS A 113 3.63 -2.35 -4.28
C LYS A 113 4.38 -3.46 -5.03
N ASN A 114 4.06 -4.73 -4.72
CA ASN A 114 4.67 -5.88 -5.38
C ASN A 114 4.33 -5.95 -6.87
N GLN A 115 3.08 -5.66 -7.24
CA GLN A 115 2.65 -5.60 -8.63
C GLN A 115 3.33 -4.45 -9.40
N VAL A 116 3.41 -3.25 -8.82
CA VAL A 116 4.10 -2.12 -9.45
C VAL A 116 5.60 -2.41 -9.58
N ASN A 117 6.22 -3.05 -8.58
CA ASN A 117 7.60 -3.51 -8.68
C ASN A 117 7.80 -4.49 -9.83
N LYS A 118 6.91 -5.47 -9.97
CA LYS A 118 6.95 -6.41 -11.10
C LYS A 118 6.81 -5.68 -12.43
N LEU A 119 5.92 -4.69 -12.52
CA LEU A 119 5.71 -3.91 -13.75
C LEU A 119 6.98 -3.15 -14.13
N LYS A 120 7.60 -2.46 -13.17
CA LYS A 120 8.84 -1.72 -13.42
C LYS A 120 10.01 -2.61 -13.83
N LYS A 121 10.12 -3.82 -13.25
CA LYS A 121 11.12 -4.81 -13.67
C LYS A 121 10.94 -5.24 -15.11
N MET A 122 9.70 -5.36 -15.58
CA MET A 122 9.42 -5.72 -16.97
C MET A 122 9.62 -4.55 -17.95
N GLU A 123 9.53 -3.32 -17.47
CA GLU A 123 9.80 -2.09 -18.24
C GLU A 123 11.28 -1.64 -18.18
N ASP A 124 12.18 -2.48 -17.64
CA ASP A 124 13.60 -2.15 -17.38
C ASP A 124 13.80 -0.83 -16.60
N CYS A 125 12.85 -0.51 -15.73
CA CYS A 125 12.85 0.68 -14.89
C CYS A 125 13.40 0.40 -13.48
N LYS A 126 13.84 1.45 -12.79
CA LYS A 126 14.28 1.38 -11.39
C LYS A 126 13.17 0.82 -10.48
N ASN A 127 13.54 -0.05 -9.53
CA ASN A 127 12.60 -0.63 -8.58
C ASN A 127 12.04 0.43 -7.60
N LEU A 128 10.97 0.11 -6.87
CA LEU A 128 10.41 1.05 -5.88
C LEU A 128 11.41 1.38 -4.75
N GLU A 129 12.28 0.43 -4.40
CA GLU A 129 13.34 0.61 -3.41
C GLU A 129 14.31 1.73 -3.83
N ASP A 130 14.81 1.67 -5.07
CA ASP A 130 15.72 2.66 -5.65
C ASP A 130 15.08 4.05 -5.78
N LEU A 131 13.75 4.10 -5.80
CA LEU A 131 12.96 5.32 -5.89
C LEU A 131 12.50 5.85 -4.53
N GLY A 132 12.85 5.17 -3.43
CA GLY A 132 12.52 5.61 -2.07
C GLY A 132 11.07 5.43 -1.65
N PHE A 133 10.34 4.47 -2.24
CA PHE A 133 8.93 4.19 -1.88
C PHE A 133 8.77 3.15 -0.75
N CYS A 134 9.86 2.52 -0.30
CA CYS A 134 9.88 1.60 0.83
C CYS A 134 10.21 2.34 2.14
N LEU A 135 9.32 3.26 2.53
CA LEU A 135 9.46 4.02 3.77
C LEU A 135 8.68 3.35 4.90
N ASP A 136 9.31 3.27 6.07
CA ASP A 136 8.63 2.87 7.29
C ASP A 136 7.79 4.02 7.86
N PRO A 137 6.64 3.73 8.50
CA PRO A 137 5.86 4.74 9.17
C PRO A 137 6.66 5.37 10.32
N ILE A 138 6.46 6.67 10.56
CA ILE A 138 7.17 7.47 11.60
C ILE A 138 7.00 6.88 13.02
N ASN A 139 5.98 6.04 13.24
CA ASN A 139 5.75 5.37 14.52
C ASN A 139 6.61 4.10 14.73
N SER A 140 7.23 3.57 13.68
CA SER A 140 8.31 2.61 13.83
C SER A 140 9.48 3.35 14.48
N THR A 141 10.25 2.67 15.33
CA THR A 141 11.29 3.19 16.24
C THR A 141 12.44 4.00 15.59
N VAL A 142 12.28 4.53 14.38
CA VAL A 142 13.14 5.54 13.77
C VAL A 142 13.09 6.80 14.63
N VAL A 143 14.04 6.87 15.57
CA VAL A 143 14.35 8.06 16.35
C VAL A 143 14.80 9.14 15.37
N ILE A 144 13.89 10.05 15.01
CA ILE A 144 14.21 11.27 14.27
C ILE A 144 14.93 12.19 15.26
N GLN A 145 16.25 12.03 15.37
CA GLN A 145 17.11 13.01 16.01
C GLN A 145 17.64 13.96 14.93
N SER A 146 17.02 15.14 14.85
CA SER A 146 17.50 16.25 14.05
C SER A 146 18.81 16.77 14.65
N ARG A 147 19.93 16.52 13.98
CA ARG A 147 21.20 17.21 14.28
C ARG A 147 21.14 18.59 13.63
N GLN A 148 21.09 19.65 14.43
CA GLN A 148 21.31 21.01 13.93
C GLN A 148 22.81 21.27 13.90
N GLU A 149 23.40 21.28 12.72
CA GLU A 149 24.74 21.86 12.52
C GLU A 149 24.58 23.28 11.98
N ARG A 150 25.02 24.27 12.76
CA ARG A 150 25.26 25.62 12.26
C ARG A 150 26.56 25.60 11.47
N THR A 151 26.48 25.52 10.15
CA THR A 151 27.60 25.84 9.26
C THR A 151 27.31 27.23 8.68
N GLY A 152 27.88 28.25 9.33
CA GLY A 152 27.58 29.64 9.03
C GLY A 152 26.12 30.02 9.32
N ASN A 153 25.49 30.76 8.40
CA ASN A 153 24.11 31.23 8.52
C ASN A 153 23.05 30.21 8.05
N ILE A 154 23.44 28.99 7.67
CA ILE A 154 22.52 27.96 7.20
C ILE A 154 22.40 26.87 8.28
N LEU A 155 21.15 26.57 8.66
CA LEU A 155 20.81 25.40 9.46
C LEU A 155 20.61 24.22 8.49
N ARG A 156 21.55 23.26 8.48
CA ARG A 156 21.31 21.95 7.87
C ARG A 156 20.65 21.05 8.91
N VAL A 157 19.61 20.32 8.49
CA VAL A 157 18.95 19.29 9.29
C VAL A 157 19.07 18.01 8.49
N ASP A 158 19.98 17.13 8.90
CA ASP A 158 20.13 15.81 8.31
C ASP A 158 19.36 14.79 9.17
N ILE A 159 18.59 13.92 8.50
CA ILE A 159 17.86 12.82 9.14
C ILE A 159 18.78 11.60 9.09
N LEU A 160 19.21 11.12 10.26
CA LEU A 160 20.06 9.93 10.37
C LEU A 160 19.25 8.74 10.88
N SER A 161 19.55 7.56 10.36
CA SER A 161 19.02 6.30 10.91
C SER A 161 19.73 5.96 12.23
N PHE A 162 19.09 5.16 13.09
CA PHE A 162 19.69 4.72 14.37
C PHE A 162 21.05 4.05 14.17
N THR A 163 21.22 3.28 13.10
CA THR A 163 22.49 2.62 12.73
C THR A 163 23.58 3.63 12.38
N GLN A 164 23.24 4.70 11.66
CA GLN A 164 24.18 5.77 11.33
C GLN A 164 24.62 6.52 12.59
N PHE A 165 23.70 6.78 13.53
CA PHE A 165 24.01 7.44 14.78
C PHE A 165 24.96 6.63 15.66
N HIS A 166 24.75 5.31 15.79
CA HIS A 166 25.58 4.45 16.62
C HIS A 166 27.03 4.35 16.10
N ASN A 167 27.22 4.38 14.77
CA ASN A 167 28.56 4.43 14.15
C ASN A 167 29.25 5.79 14.36
N ILE A 168 28.51 6.89 14.42
CA ILE A 168 29.07 8.22 14.69
C ILE A 168 29.47 8.33 16.18
N LEU A 169 28.63 7.84 17.09
CA LEU A 169 28.95 7.84 18.52
C LEU A 169 30.20 7.02 18.83
N SER A 170 30.32 5.81 18.26
CA SER A 170 31.52 4.99 18.44
C SER A 170 32.77 5.64 17.83
N PHE A 171 32.65 6.36 16.71
CA PHE A 171 33.75 7.15 16.16
C PHE A 171 34.17 8.31 17.07
N THR A 172 33.20 9.01 17.70
CA THR A 172 33.52 10.12 18.61
C THR A 172 34.10 9.68 19.94
N GLN A 173 33.72 8.51 20.48
CA GLN A 173 34.29 7.96 21.71
C GLN A 173 35.68 7.35 21.50
N GLY A 174 36.06 7.01 20.26
CA GLY A 174 37.41 6.54 19.92
C GLY A 174 38.45 7.65 19.71
N ALA A 175 38.07 8.93 19.80
CA ALA A 175 38.92 10.08 19.48
C ALA A 175 39.41 10.91 20.69
N THR A 176 39.23 10.41 21.91
CA THR A 176 39.76 10.97 23.17
C THR A 176 40.63 9.96 23.89
#